data_AF-A0A9E3XDE7-F1
#
_entry.id   AF-A0A9E3XDE7-F1
#
_cell.length_a   1.000
_cell.length_b   1.000
_cell.length_c   1.000
_cell.angle_alpha   90.00
_cell.angle_beta   90.00
_cell.angle_gamma   90.00
#
_symmetry.space_group_name_H-M   'P 1'
#
loop_
_entity.id
_entity.type
_entity.pdbx_description
1 polymer ?
#
loop_
_entity_poly.entity_id
_entity_poly.type
_entity_poly.pdbx_seq_one_letter_code
_entity_poly.pdbx_strand_id
1 'polypeptide(L)'
;MLSLLIQKELKSIIASPKFVGTFGTCAVLILLSVFIGIQEYRASMTQYETARQLNDQEMAESSSWSALHTRVYRQPDPMQIFVSG
;
A
#
# COMPACT_ATOMS: atom_id res chain seq x y z
N MET A 1 13.39 -35.97 23.91
CA MET A 1 13.11 -35.24 25.18
C MET A 1 13.26 -33.72 25.02
N LEU A 2 14.31 -33.21 24.38
CA LEU A 2 14.49 -31.77 24.10
C LEU A 2 13.33 -31.10 23.33
N SER A 3 12.77 -31.77 22.32
CA SER A 3 11.63 -31.25 21.54
C SER A 3 10.36 -31.04 22.39
N LEU A 4 10.12 -31.86 23.42
CA LEU A 4 8.98 -31.72 24.31
C LEU A 4 9.16 -30.55 25.28
N LEU A 5 10.40 -30.32 25.73
CA LEU A 5 10.75 -29.18 26.56
C LEU A 5 10.54 -27.86 25.78
N ILE A 6 11.05 -27.81 24.55
CA ILE A 6 10.90 -26.66 23.65
C ILE A 6 9.42 -26.36 23.39
N GLN A 7 8.60 -27.38 23.09
CA GLN A 7 7.16 -27.19 22.90
C GLN A 7 6.46 -26.62 24.15
N LYS A 8 6.86 -27.06 25.35
CA LYS A 8 6.26 -26.59 26.60
C LYS A 8 6.60 -25.13 26.88
N GLU A 9 7.87 -24.76 26.71
CA GLU A 9 8.36 -23.40 26.89
C GLU A 9 7.78 -22.45 25.83
N LEU A 10 7.73 -22.86 24.55
CA LEU A 10 7.10 -22.06 23.50
C LEU A 10 5.62 -21.83 23.78
N LYS A 11 4.89 -22.86 24.22
CA LYS A 11 3.47 -22.73 24.55
C LYS A 11 3.26 -21.82 25.77
N SER A 12 4.16 -21.86 26.74
CA SER A 12 4.15 -20.95 27.90
C SER A 12 4.40 -19.49 27.48
N ILE A 13 5.35 -19.25 26.57
CA ILE A 13 5.67 -17.92 26.04
C ILE A 13 4.52 -17.38 25.18
N ILE A 14 3.95 -18.21 24.30
CA ILE A 14 2.83 -17.82 23.41
C ILE A 14 1.54 -17.58 24.22
N ALA A 15 1.30 -18.35 25.28
CA ALA A 15 0.17 -18.16 26.18
C ALA A 15 0.38 -17.03 27.20
N SER A 16 1.54 -16.35 27.17
CA SER A 16 1.78 -15.18 28.01
C SER A 16 0.77 -14.09 27.63
N PRO A 17 -0.01 -13.56 28.59
CA PRO A 17 -1.01 -12.53 28.30
C PRO A 17 -0.40 -11.26 27.68
N LYS A 18 0.88 -10.98 27.96
CA LYS A 18 1.61 -9.89 27.31
C LYS A 18 1.88 -10.17 25.84
N PHE A 19 2.24 -11.41 25.48
CA PHE A 19 2.52 -11.81 24.10
C PHE A 19 1.26 -11.80 23.24
N VAL A 20 0.14 -12.32 23.77
CA VAL A 20 -1.14 -12.31 23.06
C VAL A 20 -1.61 -10.88 22.80
N GLY A 21 -1.47 -9.99 23.78
CA GLY A 21 -1.84 -8.58 23.63
C GLY A 21 -1.01 -7.86 22.57
N THR A 22 0.32 -7.98 22.61
CA THR A 22 1.20 -7.33 21.64
C THR A 22 1.06 -7.95 20.24
N PHE A 23 1.02 -9.27 20.14
CA PHE A 23 0.84 -9.98 18.87
C PHE A 23 -0.51 -9.64 18.21
N GLY A 24 -1.60 -9.67 18.99
CA GLY A 24 -2.92 -9.30 18.49
C GLY A 24 -2.97 -7.85 18.01
N THR A 25 -2.40 -6.93 18.79
CA THR A 25 -2.33 -5.51 18.41
C THR A 25 -1.52 -5.31 17.12
N CYS A 26 -0.34 -5.91 17.02
CA CYS A 26 0.50 -5.84 15.83
C CYS A 26 -0.19 -6.47 14.60
N ALA A 27 -0.85 -7.61 14.76
CA ALA A 27 -1.58 -8.26 13.69
C ALA A 27 -2.71 -7.37 13.15
N VAL A 28 -3.48 -6.75 14.05
CA VAL A 28 -4.54 -5.80 13.66
C VAL A 28 -3.94 -4.57 12.97
N LEU A 29 -2.85 -4.00 13.49
CA LEU A 29 -2.19 -2.84 12.87
C LEU A 29 -1.66 -3.16 11.47
N ILE A 30 -1.07 -4.35 11.26
CA ILE A 30 -0.61 -4.79 9.94
C ILE A 30 -1.78 -4.91 8.98
N LEU A 31 -2.88 -5.57 9.38
CA LEU A 31 -4.08 -5.68 8.54
C LEU A 31 -4.67 -4.32 8.18
N LEU A 32 -4.72 -3.41 9.15
CA LEU A 32 -5.23 -2.05 8.95
C LEU A 32 -4.32 -1.24 8.01
N SER A 33 -3.00 -1.37 8.15
CA SER A 33 -2.02 -0.76 7.26
C SER A 33 -2.20 -1.21 5.82
N VAL A 34 -2.39 -2.52 5.59
CA VAL A 34 -2.65 -3.05 4.24
C VAL A 34 -3.97 -2.52 3.68
N PHE A 35 -5.02 -2.44 4.50
CA PHE A 35 -6.30 -1.90 4.08
C PHE A 35 -6.20 -0.44 3.63
N ILE A 36 -5.51 0.40 4.41
CA ILE A 36 -5.27 1.80 4.07
C ILE A 36 -4.43 1.90 2.79
N GLY A 37 -3.37 1.09 2.65
CA GLY A 37 -2.55 1.08 1.45
C GLY A 37 -3.34 0.75 0.18
N ILE A 38 -4.28 -0.20 0.24
CA ILE A 38 -5.17 -0.53 -0.90
C ILE A 38 -6.04 0.67 -1.27
N GLN A 39 -6.57 1.38 -0.27
CA GLN A 39 -7.41 2.56 -0.51
C GLN A 39 -6.60 3.69 -1.16
N GLU A 40 -5.38 3.92 -0.68
CA GLU A 40 -4.45 4.92 -1.24
C GLU A 40 -4.05 4.59 -2.69
N TYR A 41 -3.78 3.31 -2.98
CA TYR A 41 -3.49 2.86 -4.35
C TYR A 41 -4.66 3.12 -5.30
N ARG A 42 -5.90 2.84 -4.85
CA ARG A 42 -7.09 3.14 -5.64
C ARG A 42 -7.24 4.64 -5.89
N ALA A 43 -7.03 5.47 -4.87
CA ALA A 43 -7.06 6.93 -5.01
C ALA A 43 -6.00 7.42 -6.01
N SER A 44 -4.78 6.91 -5.91
CA SER A 44 -3.68 7.22 -6.83
C SER A 44 -3.99 6.79 -8.27
N MET A 45 -4.64 5.64 -8.48
CA MET A 45 -5.07 5.18 -9.80
C MET A 45 -6.12 6.11 -10.40
N THR A 46 -7.13 6.53 -9.62
CA THR A 46 -8.14 7.50 -10.08
C THR A 46 -7.51 8.85 -10.45
N GLN A 47 -6.55 9.32 -9.65
CA GLN A 47 -5.82 10.55 -9.93
C GLN A 47 -5.00 10.43 -11.23
N TYR A 48 -4.34 9.29 -11.44
CA TYR A 48 -3.60 9.00 -12.67
C TYR A 48 -4.51 9.02 -13.90
N GLU A 49 -5.67 8.36 -13.83
CA GLU A 49 -6.64 8.35 -14.93
C GLU A 49 -7.18 9.75 -15.26
N THR A 50 -7.49 10.54 -14.23
CA THR A 50 -7.99 11.91 -14.39
C THR A 50 -6.92 12.82 -15.00
N ALA A 51 -5.67 12.73 -14.52
CA ALA A 51 -4.55 13.49 -15.05
C ALA A 51 -4.24 13.14 -16.51
N ARG A 52 -4.37 11.85 -16.87
CA ARG A 52 -4.23 11.41 -18.26
C ARG A 52 -5.34 11.97 -19.16
N GLN A 53 -6.60 11.89 -18.73
CA GLN A 53 -7.73 12.44 -19.49
C GLN A 53 -7.60 13.95 -19.71
N LEU A 54 -7.16 14.70 -18.69
CA LEU A 54 -6.88 16.13 -18.81
C LEU A 54 -5.76 16.40 -19.81
N ASN A 55 -4.67 15.63 -19.77
CA ASN A 55 -3.57 15.79 -20.72
C ASN A 55 -4.01 15.47 -22.16
N ASP A 56 -4.79 14.41 -22.36
CA ASP A 56 -5.34 14.04 -23.66
C ASP A 56 -6.29 15.15 -24.21
N GLN A 57 -7.08 15.80 -23.34
CA GLN A 57 -7.92 16.95 -23.70
C GLN A 57 -7.09 18.18 -24.09
N GLU A 58 -6.09 18.57 -23.29
CA GLU A 58 -5.20 19.69 -23.60
C GLU A 58 -4.45 19.48 -24.93
N MET A 59 -4.08 18.22 -25.23
CA MET A 59 -3.48 17.85 -26.51
C MET A 59 -4.47 17.96 -27.68
N ALA A 60 -5.74 17.59 -27.47
CA ALA A 60 -6.77 17.69 -28.51
C ALA A 60 -7.19 19.15 -28.79
N GLU A 61 -7.16 20.02 -27.78
CA GLU A 61 -7.51 21.44 -27.90
C GLU A 61 -6.34 22.31 -28.40
N SER A 62 -5.10 21.84 -28.24
CA SER A 62 -3.91 22.56 -28.70
C SER A 62 -3.77 22.55 -30.22
N SER A 63 -4.07 23.69 -30.85
CA SER A 63 -3.93 23.92 -32.29
C SER A 63 -2.51 24.36 -32.72
N SER A 64 -1.61 24.62 -31.78
CA SER A 64 -0.24 25.07 -32.06
C SER A 64 0.81 24.11 -31.52
N TRP A 65 1.70 23.65 -32.39
CA TRP A 65 2.79 22.74 -32.05
C TRP A 65 3.81 23.31 -31.05
N SER A 66 3.94 24.64 -30.99
CA SER A 66 4.84 25.34 -30.06
C SER A 66 4.29 25.47 -28.63
N ALA A 67 2.98 25.25 -28.43
CA ALA A 67 2.34 25.34 -27.11
C ALA A 67 2.11 23.98 -26.45
N LEU A 68 2.36 22.88 -27.17
CA LEU A 68 2.22 21.52 -26.64
C LEU A 68 3.31 21.23 -25.60
N HIS A 69 2.90 21.11 -24.34
CA HIS A 69 3.76 20.64 -23.25
C HIS A 69 3.20 19.33 -22.69
N THR A 70 3.67 18.19 -23.20
CA THR A 70 3.20 16.87 -22.76
C THR A 70 3.88 16.49 -21.45
N ARG A 71 3.10 16.40 -20.36
CA ARG A 71 3.55 15.85 -19.09
C ARG A 71 3.14 14.38 -19.03
N VAL A 72 4.11 13.48 -19.12
CA VAL A 72 3.87 12.03 -19.01
C VAL A 72 3.74 11.65 -17.55
N TYR A 73 2.53 11.32 -17.12
CA TYR A 73 2.28 10.78 -15.79
C TYR A 73 2.73 9.32 -15.72
N ARG A 74 3.38 8.92 -14.62
CA ARG A 74 3.78 7.53 -14.36
C ARG A 74 2.61 6.78 -13.71
N GLN A 75 2.37 5.55 -14.14
CA GLN A 75 1.36 4.69 -13.53
C GLN A 75 1.72 4.40 -12.06
N PRO A 76 0.74 4.38 -11.14
CA PRO A 76 0.96 4.01 -9.74
C PRO A 76 1.51 2.57 -9.64
N ASP A 77 2.47 2.35 -8.74
CA ASP A 77 3.06 1.04 -8.51
C ASP A 77 2.26 0.30 -7.41
N PRO A 78 1.77 -0.93 -7.64
CA PRO A 78 1.05 -1.69 -6.61
C PRO A 78 1.88 -1.95 -5.35
N MET A 79 3.22 -1.90 -5.40
CA MET A 79 4.06 -1.99 -4.19
C MET A 79 3.89 -0.79 -3.24
N GLN A 80 3.35 0.34 -3.70
CA GLN A 80 3.06 1.52 -2.86
C GLN A 80 2.03 1.23 -1.77
N ILE A 81 1.25 0.15 -1.89
CA ILE A 81 0.33 -0.32 -0.86
C ILE A 81 1.08 -0.65 0.45
N PHE A 82 2.31 -1.14 0.34
CA PHE A 82 3.08 -1.64 1.49
C PHE A 82 4.21 -0.72 1.90
N VAL A 83 4.74 0.06 0.96
CA VAL A 83 5.87 0.97 1.19
C VAL A 83 5.59 2.29 0.48
N SER A 84 5.35 3.35 1.26
CA SER A 84 5.46 4.71 0.75
C SER A 84 6.95 4.97 0.51
N GLY A 85 7.37 4.93 -0.76
CA GLY A 85 8.75 5.15 -1.17
C GLY A 85 9.33 6.48 -0.70
#